data_AF-A0AAD4LLS9-F1
#
_entry.id   AF-A0AAD4LLS9-F1
#
_cell.length_a   1.000
_cell.length_b   1.000
_cell.length_c   1.000
_cell.angle_alpha   90.00
_cell.angle_beta   90.00
_cell.angle_gamma   90.00
#
_symmetry.space_group_name_H-M   'P 1'
#
loop_
_entity.id
_entity.type
_entity.pdbx_description
1 polymer ?
#
loop_
_entity_poly.entity_id
_entity_poly.type
_entity_poly.pdbx_seq_one_letter_code
_entity_poly.pdbx_strand_id
1 'polypeptide(L)'
;VHRYFFSRDSVYFSTRFAQLGIRDQEALPTIISLGDIERNDFEAFLSILYPANFEAHELTYEQRKSVLYLSTRWGFASLRKLALNSIKPPTPHDKLLLARTYSINHWVLPALTALCERTQPLSLDEARRMSMEDVILVATVREEIR
;
A
#
# COMPACT_ATOMS: atom_id res chain seq x y z
N VAL A 1 -16.40 -14.02 -0.04
CA VAL A 1 -16.35 -12.62 -0.53
C VAL A 1 -17.33 -12.45 -1.67
N HIS A 2 -18.01 -11.30 -1.79
CA HIS A 2 -19.05 -11.12 -2.80
C HIS A 2 -18.47 -10.51 -4.08
N ARG A 3 -18.70 -11.18 -5.23
CA ARG A 3 -18.24 -10.74 -6.56
C ARG A 3 -18.60 -9.29 -6.86
N TYR A 4 -19.79 -8.86 -6.46
CA TYR A 4 -20.32 -7.52 -6.73
C TYR A 4 -19.34 -6.40 -6.33
N PHE A 5 -18.81 -6.43 -5.10
CA PHE A 5 -17.89 -5.39 -4.64
C PHE A 5 -16.56 -5.40 -5.42
N PHE A 6 -16.06 -6.59 -5.74
CA PHE A 6 -14.83 -6.75 -6.52
C PHE A 6 -15.02 -6.31 -7.98
N SER A 7 -16.18 -6.57 -8.58
CA SER A 7 -16.47 -6.14 -9.95
C SER A 7 -16.76 -4.64 -10.04
N ARG A 8 -17.38 -4.06 -9.00
CA ARG A 8 -17.74 -2.64 -8.96
C ARG A 8 -16.52 -1.77 -8.68
N ASP A 9 -15.75 -2.12 -7.66
CA ASP A 9 -14.73 -1.24 -7.09
C ASP A 9 -13.31 -1.58 -7.56
N SER A 10 -13.11 -2.69 -8.29
CA SER A 10 -11.80 -3.07 -8.86
C SER A 10 -11.83 -3.27 -10.36
N VAL A 11 -10.96 -2.51 -11.04
CA VAL A 11 -10.71 -2.63 -12.48
C VAL A 11 -10.07 -3.98 -12.82
N TYR A 12 -9.18 -4.47 -11.96
CA TYR A 12 -8.53 -5.77 -12.16
C TYR A 12 -9.53 -6.91 -12.18
N PHE A 13 -10.41 -6.98 -11.17
CA PHE A 13 -11.37 -8.06 -11.04
C PHE A 13 -12.51 -7.93 -12.05
N SER A 14 -13.00 -6.72 -12.34
CA SER A 14 -13.99 -6.53 -13.39
C SER A 14 -13.50 -7.03 -14.75
N THR A 15 -12.25 -6.69 -15.12
CA THR A 15 -11.60 -7.18 -16.34
C THR A 15 -11.43 -8.69 -16.32
N ARG A 16 -10.94 -9.25 -15.20
CA ARG A 16 -10.70 -10.68 -15.06
C ARG A 16 -11.99 -11.50 -15.12
N PHE A 17 -13.08 -11.02 -14.52
CA PHE A 17 -14.38 -11.68 -14.59
C PHE A 17 -14.96 -11.65 -16.01
N ALA A 18 -14.81 -10.53 -16.72
CA ALA A 18 -15.23 -10.42 -18.11
C ALA A 18 -14.46 -11.40 -19.02
N GLN A 19 -13.14 -11.52 -18.84
CA GLN A 19 -12.29 -12.48 -19.57
C GLN A 19 -12.67 -13.93 -19.32
N LEU A 20 -13.06 -14.27 -18.09
CA LEU A 20 -13.49 -15.62 -17.72
C LEU A 20 -14.94 -15.93 -18.13
N GLY A 21 -15.64 -14.99 -18.78
CA GLY A 21 -17.02 -15.18 -19.22
C GLY A 21 -18.02 -15.37 -18.08
N ILE A 22 -17.67 -14.98 -16.85
CA ILE A 22 -18.49 -15.20 -15.66
C ILE A 22 -19.66 -14.20 -15.69
N ARG A 23 -20.83 -14.65 -16.16
CA ARG A 23 -22.08 -13.85 -16.20
C ARG A 23 -22.89 -14.00 -14.92
N ASP A 24 -23.84 -13.08 -14.71
CA ASP A 24 -24.55 -12.93 -13.44
C ASP A 24 -25.48 -14.10 -13.05
N GLN A 25 -25.88 -14.97 -13.99
CA GLN A 25 -27.03 -15.84 -13.76
C GLN A 25 -26.79 -17.35 -13.51
N GLU A 26 -25.66 -17.97 -13.90
CA GLU A 26 -25.55 -19.44 -13.76
C GLU A 26 -24.11 -19.97 -13.54
N ALA A 27 -23.26 -19.22 -12.82
CA ALA A 27 -21.89 -19.67 -12.60
C ALA A 27 -21.79 -20.62 -11.39
N LEU A 28 -21.34 -21.85 -11.65
CA LEU A 28 -20.74 -22.73 -10.64
C LEU A 28 -19.72 -21.94 -9.78
N PRO A 29 -19.53 -22.29 -8.49
CA PRO A 29 -18.56 -21.62 -7.64
C PRO A 29 -17.18 -21.65 -8.31
N THR A 30 -16.77 -20.49 -8.85
CA THR A 30 -15.52 -20.36 -9.60
C THR A 30 -14.43 -19.97 -8.62
N ILE A 31 -13.46 -20.86 -8.42
CA ILE A 31 -12.31 -20.60 -7.56
C ILE A 31 -11.31 -19.78 -8.36
N ILE A 32 -10.94 -18.61 -7.83
CA ILE A 32 -9.91 -17.76 -8.41
C ILE A 32 -8.72 -17.76 -7.47
N SER A 33 -7.60 -18.32 -7.93
CA SER A 33 -6.34 -18.19 -7.22
C SER A 33 -5.84 -16.75 -7.32
N LEU A 34 -5.58 -16.15 -6.16
CA LEU A 34 -5.10 -14.77 -6.02
C LEU A 34 -3.56 -14.66 -6.11
N GLY A 35 -2.86 -15.78 -6.36
CA GLY A 35 -1.40 -15.83 -6.48
C GLY A 35 -0.69 -15.68 -5.13
N ASP A 36 0.53 -15.16 -5.14
CA ASP A 36 1.38 -14.91 -3.97
C ASP A 36 0.83 -13.76 -3.11
N ILE A 37 -0.23 -14.05 -2.36
CA ILE A 37 -0.84 -13.13 -1.40
C ILE A 37 -0.99 -13.89 -0.10
N GLU A 38 -0.41 -13.33 0.96
CA GLU A 38 -0.53 -13.92 2.28
C GLU A 38 -1.97 -13.83 2.77
N ARG A 39 -2.39 -14.84 3.54
CA ARG A 39 -3.74 -14.88 4.11
C ARG A 39 -4.03 -13.63 4.94
N ASN A 40 -3.07 -13.22 5.76
CA ASN A 40 -3.20 -12.08 6.67
C ASN A 40 -3.38 -10.76 5.90
N ASP A 41 -2.70 -10.60 4.77
CA ASP A 41 -2.85 -9.41 3.91
C ASP A 41 -4.26 -9.34 3.35
N PHE A 42 -4.77 -10.48 2.86
CA PHE A 42 -6.12 -10.55 2.32
C PHE A 42 -7.17 -10.31 3.39
N GLU A 43 -7.00 -10.86 4.59
CA GLU A 43 -7.91 -10.63 5.72
C GLU A 43 -7.96 -9.16 6.12
N ALA A 44 -6.82 -8.48 6.21
CA ALA A 44 -6.75 -7.03 6.49
C ALA A 44 -7.43 -6.20 5.39
N PHE A 45 -7.32 -6.60 4.13
CA PHE A 45 -8.05 -5.96 3.05
C PHE A 45 -9.56 -6.17 3.17
N LEU A 46 -9.99 -7.39 3.49
CA LEU A 46 -11.41 -7.71 3.64
C LEU A 46 -12.04 -7.04 4.85
N SER A 47 -11.31 -6.81 5.94
CA SER A 47 -11.87 -6.12 7.11
C SER A 47 -12.24 -4.66 6.80
N ILE A 48 -11.62 -4.04 5.80
CA ILE A 48 -12.00 -2.70 5.30
C ILE A 48 -13.15 -2.79 4.30
N LEU A 49 -13.10 -3.77 3.38
CA LEU A 49 -14.13 -3.91 2.35
C LEU A 49 -15.47 -4.40 2.92
N TYR A 50 -15.42 -5.20 3.98
CA TYR A 50 -16.54 -5.75 4.72
C TYR A 50 -16.35 -5.47 6.22
N PRO A 51 -16.59 -4.22 6.66
CA PRO A 51 -16.53 -3.92 8.08
C PRO A 51 -17.57 -4.75 8.81
N ALA A 52 -17.12 -5.69 9.66
CA ALA A 52 -18.00 -6.52 10.48
C ALA A 52 -18.74 -5.67 11.53
N ASN A 53 -18.08 -4.62 12.01
CA ASN A 53 -18.59 -3.68 13.00
C ASN A 53 -18.36 -2.26 12.45
N PHE A 54 -19.32 -1.36 12.62
CA PHE A 54 -19.14 0.05 12.25
C PHE A 54 -18.16 0.80 13.18
N GLU A 55 -17.82 0.20 14.32
CA GLU A 55 -16.70 0.63 15.15
C GLU A 55 -15.39 0.26 14.45
N ALA A 56 -14.60 1.27 14.10
CA ALA A 56 -13.37 1.11 13.35
C ALA A 56 -12.39 0.22 14.12
N HIS A 57 -12.12 -0.98 13.60
CA HIS A 57 -10.97 -1.76 14.05
C HIS A 57 -9.70 -0.99 13.71
N GLU A 58 -8.90 -0.66 14.73
CA GLU A 58 -7.60 -0.04 14.51
C GLU A 58 -6.64 -1.05 13.89
N LEU A 59 -6.46 -0.96 12.58
CA LEU A 59 -5.46 -1.76 11.88
C LEU A 59 -4.04 -1.34 12.27
N THR A 60 -3.17 -2.34 12.42
CA THR A 60 -1.73 -2.13 12.63
C THR A 60 -1.07 -1.50 11.40
N TYR A 61 0.15 -1.00 11.55
CA TYR A 61 0.90 -0.43 10.41
C TYR A 61 1.11 -1.45 9.29
N GLU A 62 1.47 -2.69 9.63
CA GLU A 62 1.62 -3.77 8.65
C GLU A 62 0.32 -4.05 7.90
N GLN A 63 -0.80 -4.19 8.62
CA GLN A 63 -2.11 -4.40 8.01
C GLN A 63 -2.50 -3.25 7.07
N ARG A 64 -2.21 -1.99 7.44
CA ARG A 64 -2.45 -0.83 6.54
C ARG A 64 -1.58 -0.86 5.30
N LYS A 65 -0.31 -1.30 5.40
CA LYS A 65 0.54 -1.53 4.22
C LYS A 65 -0.04 -2.62 3.33
N SER A 66 -0.52 -3.73 3.90
CA SER A 66 -1.14 -4.83 3.14
C SER A 66 -2.39 -4.36 2.38
N VAL A 67 -3.25 -3.59 3.05
CA VAL A 67 -4.42 -2.95 2.41
C VAL A 67 -3.98 -2.04 1.27
N LEU A 68 -2.99 -1.17 1.50
CA LEU A 68 -2.50 -0.24 0.49
C LEU A 68 -1.91 -0.98 -0.72
N TYR A 69 -1.16 -2.06 -0.46
CA TYR A 69 -0.59 -2.93 -1.47
C TYR A 69 -1.68 -3.59 -2.31
N LEU A 70 -2.64 -4.28 -1.69
CA LEU A 70 -3.70 -5.01 -2.39
C LEU A 70 -4.67 -4.07 -3.11
N SER A 71 -5.04 -2.94 -2.49
CA SER A 71 -5.88 -1.94 -3.14
C SER A 71 -5.22 -1.32 -4.37
N THR A 72 -3.89 -1.12 -4.34
CA THR A 72 -3.14 -0.66 -5.50
C THR A 72 -3.05 -1.76 -6.56
N ARG A 73 -2.66 -2.99 -6.18
CA ARG A 73 -2.50 -4.14 -7.08
C ARG A 73 -3.79 -4.50 -7.82
N TRP A 74 -4.93 -4.41 -7.13
CA TRP A 74 -6.23 -4.73 -7.68
C TRP A 74 -6.98 -3.51 -8.21
N GLY A 75 -6.42 -2.30 -8.13
CA GLY A 75 -7.05 -1.10 -8.67
C GLY A 75 -8.32 -0.66 -7.94
N PHE A 76 -8.40 -0.89 -6.63
CA PHE A 76 -9.45 -0.30 -5.78
C PHE A 76 -9.09 1.14 -5.42
N ALA A 77 -9.45 2.09 -6.28
CA ALA A 77 -9.07 3.50 -6.11
C ALA A 77 -9.55 4.11 -4.77
N SER A 78 -10.80 3.84 -4.38
CA SER A 78 -11.38 4.35 -3.13
C SER A 78 -10.70 3.77 -1.89
N LEU A 79 -10.45 2.46 -1.87
CA LEU A 79 -9.74 1.82 -0.75
C LEU A 79 -8.28 2.25 -0.70
N ARG A 80 -7.62 2.43 -1.85
CA ARG A 80 -6.26 2.96 -1.91
C ARG A 80 -6.19 4.35 -1.28
N LYS A 81 -7.14 5.23 -1.61
CA LYS A 81 -7.22 6.58 -1.02
C LYS A 81 -7.45 6.51 0.50
N LEU A 82 -8.36 5.65 0.96
CA LEU A 82 -8.61 5.43 2.39
C LEU A 82 -7.37 4.90 3.12
N ALA A 83 -6.67 3.93 2.53
CA ALA A 83 -5.44 3.36 3.09
C ALA A 83 -4.34 4.43 3.19
N LEU A 84 -4.16 5.27 2.17
CA LEU A 84 -3.21 6.38 2.22
C LEU A 84 -3.53 7.43 3.28
N ASN A 85 -4.82 7.74 3.48
CA ASN A 85 -5.24 8.70 4.49
C ASN A 85 -5.09 8.18 5.92
N SER A 86 -5.15 6.87 6.10
CA SER A 86 -5.04 6.24 7.42
C SER A 86 -3.62 5.81 7.74
N ILE A 87 -2.77 5.49 6.76
CA ILE A 87 -1.42 4.99 7.05
C ILE A 87 -0.55 6.09 7.69
N LYS A 88 0.04 5.76 8.84
CA LYS A 88 0.96 6.63 9.57
C LYS A 88 2.33 5.95 9.57
N PRO A 89 3.26 6.35 8.69
CA PRO A 89 4.60 5.78 8.67
C PRO A 89 5.32 6.07 10.00
N PRO A 90 5.92 5.05 10.66
CA PRO A 90 6.54 5.23 11.96
C PRO A 90 7.87 5.99 11.86
N THR A 91 8.56 5.92 10.72
CA THR A 91 9.82 6.63 10.49
C THR A 91 9.79 7.47 9.20
N PRO A 92 10.64 8.50 9.07
CA PRO A 92 10.85 9.21 7.82
C PRO A 92 11.30 8.30 6.68
N HIS A 93 12.08 7.26 6.99
CA HIS A 93 12.52 6.26 6.02
C HIS A 93 11.34 5.48 5.46
N ASP A 94 10.47 4.96 6.31
CA ASP A 94 9.24 4.26 5.89
C ASP A 94 8.33 5.16 5.06
N LYS A 95 8.23 6.44 5.43
CA LYS A 95 7.47 7.43 4.67
C LYS A 95 8.03 7.60 3.26
N LEU A 96 9.35 7.69 3.12
CA LEU A 96 10.01 7.80 1.82
C LEU A 96 9.78 6.55 0.96
N LEU A 97 9.95 5.36 1.55
CA LEU A 97 9.73 4.09 0.84
C LEU A 97 8.30 3.98 0.31
N LEU A 98 7.30 4.29 1.14
CA LEU A 98 5.89 4.31 0.72
C LEU A 98 5.66 5.37 -0.36
N ALA A 99 6.26 6.55 -0.22
CA ALA A 99 6.11 7.62 -1.19
C ALA A 99 6.66 7.24 -2.57
N ARG A 100 7.85 6.61 -2.62
CA ARG A 100 8.43 6.13 -3.87
C ARG A 100 7.63 4.97 -4.45
N THR A 101 7.31 3.96 -3.63
CA THR A 101 6.61 2.74 -4.07
C THR A 101 5.22 3.05 -4.64
N TYR A 102 4.46 3.94 -4.00
CA TYR A 102 3.08 4.26 -4.40
C TYR A 102 2.94 5.59 -5.15
N SER A 103 4.06 6.19 -5.57
CA SER A 103 4.10 7.47 -6.30
C SER A 103 3.38 8.63 -5.58
N ILE A 104 3.62 8.77 -4.27
CA ILE A 104 3.04 9.82 -3.41
C ILE A 104 4.00 11.01 -3.34
N ASN A 105 4.03 11.81 -4.41
CA ASN A 105 5.05 12.87 -4.58
C ASN A 105 5.11 13.89 -3.42
N HIS A 106 3.95 14.26 -2.85
CA HIS A 106 3.90 15.23 -1.75
C HIS A 106 4.49 14.71 -0.42
N TRP A 107 4.80 13.41 -0.31
CA TRP A 107 5.47 12.83 0.87
C TRP A 107 7.00 12.76 0.73
N VAL A 108 7.51 12.80 -0.50
CA VAL A 108 8.94 12.59 -0.79
C VAL A 108 9.79 13.68 -0.14
N LEU A 109 9.48 14.95 -0.42
CA LEU A 109 10.27 16.07 0.12
C LEU A 109 10.23 16.11 1.67
N PRO A 110 9.06 16.07 2.34
CA PRO A 110 9.03 16.02 3.81
C PRO A 110 9.79 14.84 4.42
N ALA A 111 9.79 13.68 3.74
CA ALA A 111 10.51 12.50 4.23
C ALA A 111 12.02 12.67 4.10
N LEU A 112 12.51 13.19 2.97
CA LEU A 112 13.92 13.49 2.75
C LEU A 112 14.43 14.56 3.71
N THR A 113 13.68 15.64 3.90
CA THR A 113 14.03 16.70 4.87
C THR A 113 14.18 16.11 6.28
N ALA A 114 13.21 15.32 6.75
CA ALA A 114 13.29 14.68 8.06
C ALA A 114 14.45 13.66 8.17
N LEU A 115 14.85 12.99 7.08
CA LEU A 115 16.03 12.13 7.04
C LEU A 115 17.36 12.90 7.12
N CYS A 116 17.39 14.13 6.58
CA CYS A 116 18.54 15.01 6.67
C CYS A 116 18.69 15.61 8.07
N GLU A 117 17.57 16.03 8.67
CA GLU A 117 17.55 16.69 9.99
C GLU A 117 17.78 15.73 11.16
N ARG A 118 17.49 14.43 11.01
CA ARG A 118 17.65 13.49 12.13
C ARG A 118 19.12 13.32 12.55
N THR A 119 19.33 13.12 13.85
CA THR A 119 20.67 12.96 14.41
C THR A 119 21.37 11.69 13.95
N GLN A 120 20.63 10.58 13.83
CA GLN A 120 21.16 9.28 13.43
C GLN A 120 21.54 9.24 11.94
N PRO A 121 22.71 8.71 11.56
CA PRO A 121 23.07 8.51 10.15
C PRO A 121 22.21 7.42 9.50
N LEU A 122 22.18 7.40 8.16
CA LEU A 122 21.61 6.29 7.41
C LEU A 122 22.32 4.98 7.76
N SER A 123 21.54 3.99 8.20
CA SER A 123 22.02 2.63 8.36
C SER A 123 22.17 1.96 6.99
N LEU A 124 22.99 0.90 6.95
CA LEU A 124 23.20 0.14 5.72
C LEU A 124 21.90 -0.51 5.21
N ASP A 125 21.02 -0.97 6.11
CA ASP A 125 19.73 -1.55 5.73
C ASP A 125 18.77 -0.48 5.17
N GLU A 126 18.73 0.72 5.76
CA GLU A 126 17.96 1.83 5.21
C GLU A 126 18.45 2.21 3.81
N ALA A 127 19.77 2.36 3.63
CA ALA A 127 20.38 2.73 2.36
C ALA A 127 20.13 1.68 1.26
N ARG A 128 20.16 0.38 1.60
CA ARG A 128 19.86 -0.72 0.66
C ARG A 128 18.43 -0.70 0.14
N ARG A 129 17.48 -0.17 0.91
CA ARG A 129 16.06 -0.09 0.54
C ARG A 129 15.71 1.20 -0.20
N MET A 130 16.56 2.21 -0.12
CA MET A 130 16.40 3.49 -0.81
C MET A 130 16.93 3.43 -2.24
N SER A 131 16.51 4.38 -3.07
CA SER A 131 17.19 4.60 -4.36
C SER A 131 18.58 5.18 -4.12
N MET A 132 19.53 4.87 -5.01
CA MET A 132 20.88 5.43 -4.91
C MET A 132 20.88 6.96 -4.95
N GLU A 133 19.98 7.55 -5.75
CA GLU A 133 19.77 9.00 -5.81
C GLU A 133 19.34 9.59 -4.47
N ASP A 134 18.37 8.96 -3.79
CA ASP A 134 17.92 9.42 -2.46
C ASP A 134 19.03 9.30 -1.41
N VAL A 135 19.85 8.24 -1.48
CA VAL A 135 20.99 8.05 -0.55
C VAL A 135 22.04 9.12 -0.75
N ILE A 136 22.46 9.37 -2.00
CA ILE A 136 23.45 10.42 -2.31
C ILE A 136 22.92 11.79 -1.91
N LEU A 137 21.65 12.08 -2.19
CA LEU A 137 21.03 13.34 -1.82
C LEU A 137 21.06 13.56 -0.30
N VAL A 138 20.61 12.58 0.49
CA VAL A 138 20.60 12.69 1.96
C VAL A 138 22.02 12.80 2.51
N ALA A 139 22.98 12.06 1.96
CA ALA A 139 24.38 12.14 2.38
C ALA A 139 24.98 13.52 2.11
N THR A 140 24.80 14.06 0.90
CA THR A 140 25.33 15.36 0.47
C THR A 140 24.77 16.49 1.32
N VAL A 141 23.44 16.54 1.48
CA VAL A 141 22.78 17.59 2.27
C VAL A 141 23.21 17.56 3.73
N ARG A 142 23.42 16.37 4.30
CA ARG A 142 23.89 16.23 5.69
C ARG A 142 25.34 16.66 5.89
N GLU A 143 26.18 16.54 4.87
CA GLU A 143 27.56 17.03 4.88
C GLU A 143 27.61 18.56 4.75
N GLU A 144 26.70 19.18 3.99
CA GLU A 144 26.65 20.65 3.89
C GLU A 144 26.08 21.33 5.16
N ILE A 145 25.18 20.66 5.89
CA ILE A 145 24.55 21.19 7.10
C ILE A 145 25.44 21.04 8.35
N ARG A 146 26.40 20.10 8.35
CA ARG A 146 27.26 19.79 9.50
C ARG A 146 28.69 20.26 9.31
#